data_AF-A0A964MDA3-F1
#
_entry.id   AF-A0A964MDA3-F1
#
_cell.length_a   1.000
_cell.length_b   1.000
_cell.length_c   1.000
_cell.angle_alpha   90.00
_cell.angle_beta   90.00
_cell.angle_gamma   90.00
#
_symmetry.space_group_name_H-M   'P 1'
#
loop_
_entity.id
_entity.type
_entity.pdbx_description
1 polymer ?
#
loop_
_entity_poly.entity_id
_entity_poly.type
_entity_poly.pdbx_seq_one_letter_code
_entity_poly.pdbx_strand_id
1 'polypeptide(L)'
;MKVRKITTADVCEVTGYTRDQLRGMLRDLPPFLESSSEGRNRTFSRVELLTVCIITQLETRYGLKRGAIGKIVHLLLSTLNSPRTVAPRARLNIVPEQPLVTYLADDAQVSEGLLVPLGPIFQRVDHYLGAHSESGTQGELPLSPVLVRMHANQKER
;
A
#
# COMPACT_ATOMS: atom_id res chain seq x y z
N MET A 1 6.17 -17.14 -9.73
CA MET A 1 5.18 -17.15 -8.63
C MET A 1 3.87 -16.58 -9.15
N LYS A 2 2.72 -17.25 -8.94
CA LYS A 2 1.41 -16.63 -9.20
C LYS A 2 1.17 -15.58 -8.12
N VAL A 3 1.22 -14.31 -8.48
CA VAL A 3 0.85 -13.21 -7.59
C VAL A 3 -0.63 -13.40 -7.23
N ARG A 4 -0.95 -13.63 -5.95
CA ARG A 4 -2.34 -13.68 -5.47
C ARG A 4 -3.02 -12.38 -5.85
N LYS A 5 -4.13 -12.48 -6.57
CA LYS A 5 -4.97 -11.32 -6.93
C LYS A 5 -5.66 -10.84 -5.66
N ILE A 6 -5.56 -9.54 -5.37
CA ILE A 6 -6.30 -8.90 -4.27
C ILE A 6 -7.65 -8.48 -4.84
N THR A 7 -8.73 -8.95 -4.25
CA THR A 7 -10.11 -8.70 -4.69
C THR A 7 -10.82 -7.73 -3.76
N THR A 8 -12.03 -7.29 -4.15
CA THR A 8 -12.91 -6.49 -3.30
C THR A 8 -13.18 -7.13 -1.94
N ALA A 9 -13.30 -8.47 -1.89
CA ALA A 9 -13.52 -9.18 -0.62
C ALA A 9 -12.31 -9.03 0.30
N ASP A 10 -11.10 -9.18 -0.25
CA ASP A 10 -9.85 -9.01 0.49
C ASP A 10 -9.72 -7.58 1.04
N VAL A 11 -10.04 -6.56 0.23
CA VAL A 11 -10.01 -5.16 0.68
C VAL A 11 -11.00 -4.93 1.82
N CYS A 12 -12.25 -5.41 1.68
CA CYS A 12 -13.26 -5.29 2.73
C CYS A 12 -12.82 -5.97 4.04
N GLU A 13 -12.18 -7.13 3.95
CA GLU A 13 -11.71 -7.88 5.12
C GLU A 13 -10.59 -7.15 5.86
N VAL A 14 -9.61 -6.60 5.14
CA VAL A 14 -8.48 -5.88 5.76
C VAL A 14 -8.89 -4.52 6.34
N THR A 15 -9.79 -3.82 5.66
CA THR A 15 -10.17 -2.44 5.99
C THR A 15 -11.36 -2.36 6.96
N GLY A 16 -12.20 -3.40 7.00
CA GLY A 16 -13.48 -3.38 7.70
C GLY A 16 -14.60 -2.66 6.95
N TYR A 17 -14.36 -2.19 5.71
CA TYR A 17 -15.42 -1.61 4.89
C TYR A 17 -16.44 -2.65 4.44
N THR A 18 -17.71 -2.24 4.43
CA THR A 18 -18.73 -2.95 3.66
C THR A 18 -18.48 -2.77 2.16
N ARG A 19 -19.01 -3.68 1.34
CA ARG A 19 -18.90 -3.55 -0.13
C ARG A 19 -19.49 -2.24 -0.66
N ASP A 20 -20.55 -1.74 -0.03
CA ASP A 20 -21.18 -0.48 -0.40
C ASP A 20 -20.32 0.73 -0.03
N GLN A 21 -19.69 0.72 1.16
CA GLN A 21 -18.75 1.76 1.56
C GLN A 21 -17.55 1.82 0.62
N LEU A 22 -16.98 0.66 0.28
CA LEU A 22 -15.88 0.55 -0.67
C LEU A 22 -16.29 1.05 -2.06
N ARG A 23 -17.46 0.65 -2.55
CA ARG A 23 -18.00 1.13 -3.84
C ARG A 23 -18.21 2.65 -3.85
N GLY A 24 -18.76 3.22 -2.78
CA GLY A 24 -18.93 4.66 -2.62
C GLY A 24 -17.58 5.39 -2.63
N MET A 25 -16.61 4.91 -1.86
CA MET A 25 -15.24 5.45 -1.84
C MET A 25 -14.63 5.44 -3.25
N LEU A 26 -14.67 4.31 -3.96
CA LEU A 26 -14.04 4.18 -5.28
C LEU A 26 -14.68 5.14 -6.29
N ARG A 27 -16.00 5.32 -6.24
CA ARG A 27 -16.72 6.28 -7.09
C ARG A 27 -16.31 7.72 -6.81
N ASP A 28 -16.06 8.06 -5.55
CA ASP A 28 -15.83 9.44 -5.13
C ASP A 28 -14.32 9.83 -5.21
N LEU A 29 -13.41 8.89 -5.50
CA LEU A 29 -11.96 9.10 -5.56
C LEU A 29 -11.40 8.78 -6.96
N PRO A 30 -11.17 9.81 -7.81
CA PRO A 30 -10.78 9.65 -9.22
C PRO A 30 -9.59 8.74 -9.54
N PRO A 31 -8.47 8.73 -8.80
CA PRO A 31 -7.31 7.90 -9.18
C PRO A 31 -7.58 6.39 -9.17
N PHE A 32 -8.55 5.92 -8.39
CA PHE A 32 -8.94 4.53 -8.43
C PHE A 32 -9.80 4.23 -9.66
N LEU A 33 -10.48 5.21 -10.24
CA LEU A 33 -11.30 5.03 -11.43
C LEU A 33 -10.46 4.92 -12.71
N GLU A 34 -9.34 5.65 -12.76
CA GLU A 34 -8.42 5.65 -13.92
C GLU A 34 -7.76 4.28 -14.17
N SER A 35 -7.56 3.48 -13.12
CA SER A 35 -6.88 2.19 -13.20
C SER A 35 -7.79 0.99 -13.53
N SER A 36 -9.10 1.19 -13.73
CA SER A 36 -10.07 0.08 -13.74
C SER A 36 -11.00 0.09 -14.94
N SER A 37 -10.60 -0.64 -15.98
CA SER A 37 -11.45 -1.01 -17.11
C SER A 37 -12.40 -2.18 -16.81
N GLU A 38 -12.22 -2.89 -15.69
CA GLU A 38 -12.94 -4.13 -15.41
C GLU A 38 -13.97 -3.94 -14.27
N GLY A 39 -15.22 -4.33 -14.53
CA GLY A 39 -16.37 -4.18 -13.62
C GLY A 39 -16.31 -4.99 -12.32
N ARG A 40 -17.32 -5.84 -12.05
CA ARG A 40 -17.50 -6.57 -10.76
C ARG A 40 -16.29 -7.38 -10.26
N ASN A 41 -15.30 -7.65 -11.11
CA ASN A 41 -14.11 -8.45 -10.81
C ASN A 41 -12.81 -7.63 -10.74
N ARG A 42 -12.89 -6.37 -10.29
CA ARG A 42 -11.71 -5.53 -10.08
C ARG A 42 -10.68 -6.25 -9.20
N THR A 43 -9.42 -6.17 -9.63
CA THR A 43 -8.26 -6.54 -8.82
C THR A 43 -7.54 -5.30 -8.32
N PHE A 44 -6.97 -5.38 -7.13
CA PHE A 44 -6.23 -4.30 -6.50
C PHE A 44 -4.74 -4.65 -6.47
N SER A 45 -3.90 -3.64 -6.71
CA SER A 45 -2.48 -3.69 -6.39
C SER A 45 -2.26 -3.59 -4.88
N ARG A 46 -1.06 -3.96 -4.41
CA ARG A 46 -0.68 -3.79 -3.01
C ARG A 46 -0.69 -2.33 -2.57
N VAL A 47 -0.25 -1.42 -3.47
CA VAL A 47 -0.26 0.01 -3.21
C VAL A 47 -1.69 0.50 -3.06
N GLU A 48 -2.61 0.10 -3.94
CA GLU A 48 -4.03 0.45 -3.79
C GLU A 48 -4.61 -0.09 -2.47
N LEU A 49 -4.34 -1.34 -2.09
CA LEU A 49 -4.78 -1.89 -0.81
C LEU A 49 -4.28 -1.04 0.38
N LEU A 50 -2.99 -0.68 0.37
CA LEU A 50 -2.40 0.19 1.40
C LEU A 50 -3.05 1.57 1.43
N THR A 51 -3.27 2.17 0.27
CA THR A 51 -3.93 3.47 0.15
C THR A 51 -5.35 3.40 0.70
N VAL A 52 -6.12 2.36 0.37
CA VAL A 52 -7.47 2.18 0.93
C VAL A 52 -7.42 2.03 2.45
N CYS A 53 -6.48 1.26 3.01
CA CYS A 53 -6.33 1.15 4.47
C CYS A 53 -6.07 2.51 5.13
N ILE A 54 -5.21 3.34 4.53
CA ILE A 54 -4.92 4.69 5.02
C ILE A 54 -6.17 5.56 4.91
N ILE A 55 -6.87 5.55 3.77
CA ILE A 55 -8.12 6.30 3.57
C ILE A 55 -9.16 5.90 4.63
N THR A 56 -9.34 4.60 4.87
CA THR A 56 -10.25 4.11 5.90
C THR A 56 -9.91 4.67 7.26
N GLN A 57 -8.62 4.72 7.63
CA GLN A 57 -8.21 5.31 8.90
C GLN A 57 -8.42 6.84 8.94
N LEU A 58 -8.15 7.55 7.84
CA LEU A 58 -8.43 8.98 7.70
C LEU A 58 -9.90 9.31 7.93
N GLU A 59 -10.80 8.50 7.38
CA GLU A 59 -12.24 8.71 7.53
C GLU A 59 -12.76 8.29 8.90
N THR A 60 -12.48 7.05 9.30
CA THR A 60 -13.13 6.45 10.47
C THR A 60 -12.51 6.89 11.79
N ARG A 61 -11.19 7.11 11.82
CA ARG A 61 -10.47 7.46 13.06
C ARG A 61 -10.23 8.95 13.19
N TYR A 62 -9.94 9.62 12.08
CA TYR A 62 -9.58 11.05 12.09
C TYR A 62 -10.68 11.98 11.55
N GLY A 63 -11.79 11.42 11.05
CA GLY A 63 -12.96 12.20 10.64
C GLY A 63 -12.75 13.04 9.39
N LEU A 64 -11.74 12.74 8.56
CA LEU A 64 -11.52 13.48 7.32
C LEU A 64 -12.68 13.21 6.35
N LYS A 65 -13.22 14.29 5.79
CA LYS A 65 -14.28 14.19 4.78
C LYS A 65 -13.71 13.68 3.46
N ARG A 66 -14.50 12.87 2.74
CA ARG A 66 -14.17 12.33 1.40
C ARG A 66 -13.63 13.40 0.43
N GLY A 67 -14.20 14.60 0.46
CA GLY A 67 -13.74 15.71 -0.39
C GLY A 67 -12.32 16.21 -0.07
N ALA A 68 -11.90 16.19 1.19
CA ALA A 68 -10.52 16.51 1.56
C ALA A 68 -9.55 15.39 1.13
N ILE A 69 -9.97 14.14 1.29
CA ILE A 69 -9.21 12.97 0.84
C ILE A 69 -9.04 12.97 -0.68
N GLY A 70 -10.07 13.36 -1.42
CA GLY A 70 -10.03 13.52 -2.88
C GLY A 70 -8.94 14.48 -3.36
N LYS A 71 -8.56 15.48 -2.57
CA LYS A 71 -7.48 16.42 -2.92
C LYS A 71 -6.08 15.80 -2.78
N ILE A 72 -5.92 14.78 -1.95
CA ILE A 72 -4.61 14.21 -1.60
C ILE A 72 -4.41 12.76 -2.08
N VAL A 73 -5.44 12.12 -2.62
CA VAL A 73 -5.39 10.68 -2.95
C VAL A 73 -4.35 10.34 -4.03
N HIS A 74 -4.14 11.19 -5.04
CA HIS A 74 -3.06 10.99 -6.02
C HIS A 74 -1.68 11.08 -5.35
N LEU A 75 -1.52 12.00 -4.38
CA LEU A 75 -0.28 12.18 -3.63
C LEU A 75 -0.03 11.01 -2.69
N LEU A 76 -1.09 10.45 -2.08
CA LEU A 76 -0.99 9.21 -1.30
C LEU A 76 -0.48 8.06 -2.17
N LEU A 77 -1.08 7.85 -3.35
CA LEU A 77 -0.66 6.79 -4.26
C LEU A 77 0.79 6.98 -4.73
N SER A 78 1.17 8.19 -5.16
CA SER A 78 2.54 8.45 -5.63
C SER A 78 3.57 8.27 -4.52
N THR A 79 3.27 8.76 -3.31
CA THR A 79 4.13 8.62 -2.13
C THR A 79 4.27 7.17 -1.69
N LEU A 80 3.21 6.37 -1.83
CA LEU A 80 3.22 4.95 -1.46
C LEU A 80 3.76 4.04 -2.56
N ASN A 81 3.86 4.52 -3.80
CA ASN A 81 4.44 3.79 -4.92
C ASN A 81 5.94 4.10 -5.10
N SER A 82 6.46 5.16 -4.48
CA SER A 82 7.88 5.51 -4.60
C SER A 82 8.80 4.48 -3.93
N PRO A 83 9.99 4.22 -4.50
CA PRO A 83 11.03 3.43 -3.84
C PRO A 83 11.40 4.07 -2.51
N ARG A 84 11.37 3.28 -1.43
CA ARG A 84 11.63 3.76 -0.07
C ARG A 84 12.39 2.73 0.74
N THR A 85 13.16 3.22 1.71
CA THR A 85 13.79 2.37 2.72
C THR A 85 12.71 1.75 3.61
N VAL A 86 12.89 0.47 3.97
CA VAL A 86 11.99 -0.20 4.91
C VAL A 86 12.20 0.39 6.30
N ALA A 87 11.21 1.16 6.77
CA ALA A 87 11.22 1.79 8.08
C ALA A 87 10.04 1.29 8.94
N PRO A 88 10.29 0.54 10.03
CA PRO A 88 9.22 0.00 10.89
C PRO A 88 8.37 1.09 11.56
N ARG A 89 8.98 2.26 11.81
CA ARG A 89 8.35 3.43 12.42
C ARG A 89 7.95 4.49 11.39
N ALA A 90 7.78 4.09 10.13
CA ALA A 90 7.38 4.99 9.08
C ALA A 90 6.05 5.69 9.40
N ARG A 91 5.97 6.96 9.04
CA ARG A 91 4.79 7.81 9.21
C ARG A 91 4.47 8.50 7.89
N LEU A 92 3.21 8.73 7.62
CA LEU A 92 2.80 9.75 6.65
C LEU A 92 2.49 11.03 7.38
N ASN A 93 3.08 12.13 6.93
CA ASN A 93 2.55 13.45 7.23
C ASN A 93 1.56 13.84 6.13
N ILE A 94 0.37 14.27 6.55
CA ILE A 94 -0.70 14.69 5.65
C ILE A 94 -1.14 16.09 6.08
N VAL A 95 -0.94 17.06 5.21
CA VAL A 95 -1.54 18.39 5.38
C VAL A 95 -2.73 18.43 4.41
N PRO A 96 -3.99 18.55 4.87
CA PRO A 96 -5.13 18.58 3.94
C PRO A 96 -5.36 19.97 3.32
N GLU A 97 -5.00 21.05 4.03
CA GLU A 97 -5.18 22.43 3.57
C GLU A 97 -4.18 22.82 2.48
N GLN A 98 -2.96 22.30 2.58
CA GLN A 98 -1.95 22.32 1.53
C GLN A 98 -1.86 20.90 1.00
N PRO A 99 -2.23 20.56 -0.24
CA PRO A 99 -2.25 19.18 -0.73
C PRO A 99 -0.84 18.58 -0.72
N LEU A 100 -0.44 18.06 0.44
CA LEU A 100 0.90 17.61 0.73
C LEU A 100 0.81 16.31 1.51
N VAL A 101 1.49 15.31 0.97
CA VAL A 101 1.67 14.01 1.60
C VAL A 101 3.16 13.71 1.57
N THR A 102 3.73 13.42 2.73
CA THR A 102 5.17 13.16 2.87
C THR A 102 5.40 11.88 3.64
N TYR A 103 6.23 11.00 3.08
CA TYR A 103 6.70 9.82 3.77
C TYR A 103 7.88 10.17 4.67
N LEU A 104 7.77 9.81 5.94
CA LEU A 104 8.81 10.03 6.95
C LEU A 104 9.32 8.66 7.40
N ALA A 105 10.56 8.34 7.03
CA ALA A 105 11.22 7.08 7.39
C ALA A 105 11.77 7.08 8.82
N ASP A 106 12.02 8.27 9.36
CA ASP A 106 12.73 8.52 10.60
C ASP A 106 11.92 9.44 11.53
N ASP A 107 12.55 9.83 12.63
CA ASP A 107 11.98 10.73 13.64
C ASP A 107 12.08 12.22 13.22
N ALA A 108 12.03 12.51 11.92
CA ALA A 108 11.97 13.87 11.40
C ALA A 108 10.90 14.70 12.14
N GLN A 109 11.29 15.91 12.51
CA GLN A 109 10.38 16.85 13.14
C GLN A 109 9.35 17.35 12.13
N VAL A 110 8.11 17.41 12.58
CA VAL A 110 6.97 17.85 11.77
C VAL A 110 6.33 19.02 12.47
N SER A 111 6.31 20.16 11.80
CA SER A 111 5.73 21.40 12.34
C SER A 111 4.21 21.42 12.23
N GLU A 112 3.66 20.79 11.20
CA GLU A 112 2.23 20.84 10.87
C GLU A 112 1.78 19.58 10.13
N GLY A 113 0.52 19.19 10.37
CA GLY A 113 -0.17 18.12 9.65
C GLY A 113 -0.63 16.97 10.54
N LEU A 114 -1.36 16.05 9.92
CA LEU A 114 -1.82 14.81 10.52
C LEU A 114 -0.76 13.72 10.30
N LEU A 115 -0.26 13.16 11.40
CA LEU A 115 0.66 12.03 11.36
C LEU A 115 -0.08 10.70 11.43
N VAL A 116 0.06 9.91 10.36
CA VAL A 116 -0.50 8.56 10.27
C VAL A 116 0.64 7.54 10.41
N PRO A 117 0.69 6.76 11.51
CA PRO A 117 1.69 5.71 11.65
C PRO A 117 1.40 4.58 10.65
N LEU A 118 2.40 4.23 9.83
CA LEU A 118 2.26 3.20 8.81
C LEU A 118 2.55 1.79 9.33
N GLY A 119 3.37 1.66 10.37
CA GLY A 119 3.74 0.35 10.95
C GLY A 119 2.54 -0.58 11.20
N PRO A 120 1.48 -0.15 11.92
CA PRO A 120 0.30 -0.97 12.15
C PRO A 120 -0.49 -1.31 10.87
N ILE A 121 -0.46 -0.43 9.87
CA ILE A 121 -1.13 -0.64 8.58
C ILE A 121 -0.37 -1.69 7.77
N PHE A 122 0.95 -1.56 7.70
CA PHE A 122 1.84 -2.53 7.05
C PHE A 122 1.68 -3.90 7.70
N GLN A 123 1.78 -3.98 9.03
CA GLN A 123 1.62 -5.24 9.76
C GLN A 123 0.28 -5.93 9.44
N ARG A 124 -0.82 -5.17 9.38
CA ARG A 124 -2.14 -5.71 9.05
C ARG A 124 -2.20 -6.27 7.62
N VAL A 125 -1.69 -5.51 6.66
CA VAL A 125 -1.67 -5.93 5.25
C VAL A 125 -0.74 -7.11 5.04
N ASP A 126 0.44 -7.11 5.66
CA ASP A 126 1.43 -8.17 5.56
C ASP A 126 0.95 -9.47 6.22
N HIS A 127 0.28 -9.37 7.37
CA HIS A 127 -0.37 -10.52 8.00
C HIS A 127 -1.46 -11.10 7.09
N TYR A 128 -2.33 -10.27 6.52
CA TYR A 128 -3.38 -10.72 5.62
C TYR A 128 -2.84 -11.39 4.33
N LEU A 129 -1.78 -10.83 3.77
CA LEU A 129 -1.14 -11.37 2.57
C LEU A 129 -0.23 -12.58 2.86
N GLY A 130 -0.08 -12.97 4.13
CA GLY A 130 0.77 -14.08 4.54
C GLY A 130 2.27 -13.81 4.40
N ALA A 131 2.69 -12.55 4.36
CA ALA A 131 4.11 -12.16 4.32
C ALA A 131 4.80 -12.38 5.68
N HIS A 132 4.03 -12.37 6.77
CA HIS A 132 4.45 -12.83 8.08
C HIS A 132 3.74 -14.15 8.41
N SER A 133 4.48 -15.26 8.39
CA SER A 133 4.01 -16.47 9.07
C SER A 133 4.11 -16.27 10.58
N GLU A 134 3.25 -16.92 11.36
CA GLU A 134 3.26 -16.90 12.83
C GLU A 134 4.62 -17.33 13.44
N SER A 135 5.53 -17.86 12.62
CA SER A 135 6.87 -18.29 13.01
C SER A 135 7.96 -17.21 12.88
N GLY A 136 7.64 -15.97 12.49
CA GLY A 136 8.63 -14.89 12.37
C GLY A 136 9.66 -15.08 11.24
N THR A 137 9.55 -16.16 10.48
CA THR A 137 10.33 -16.40 9.26
C THR A 137 9.65 -15.71 8.10
N GLN A 138 10.40 -14.83 7.44
CA GLN A 138 10.12 -14.37 6.08
C GLN A 138 9.77 -15.62 5.25
N GLY A 139 8.56 -15.66 4.68
CA GLY A 139 8.12 -16.81 3.89
C GLY A 139 9.20 -17.15 2.86
N GLU A 140 9.67 -18.40 2.86
CA GLU A 140 10.74 -18.86 1.99
C GLU A 140 10.41 -18.48 0.54
N LEU A 141 11.16 -17.50 0.02
CA LEU A 141 11.19 -17.24 -1.41
C LEU A 141 11.92 -18.44 -2.03
N PRO A 142 11.34 -19.15 -3.00
CA PRO A 142 12.06 -20.18 -3.74
C PRO A 142 13.08 -19.49 -4.64
N LEU A 143 14.20 -19.07 -4.07
CA LEU A 143 15.42 -18.69 -4.77
C LEU A 143 16.12 -19.97 -5.19
N SER A 144 15.48 -20.72 -6.09
CA SER A 144 16.18 -21.76 -6.81
C SER A 144 17.35 -21.09 -7.54
N PRO A 145 18.60 -21.59 -7.43
CA PRO A 145 19.70 -21.05 -8.19
C PRO A 145 19.43 -21.31 -9.67
N VAL A 146 18.90 -20.30 -10.37
CA VAL A 146 18.97 -20.27 -11.83
C VAL A 146 20.45 -20.19 -12.13
N LEU A 147 21.00 -21.32 -12.56
CA LEU A 147 22.35 -21.50 -13.09
C LEU A 147 22.80 -20.26 -13.85
N VAL A 148 23.61 -19.42 -13.19
CA VAL A 148 24.48 -18.49 -13.88
C VAL A 148 25.55 -19.36 -14.54
N ARG A 149 25.29 -19.83 -15.77
CA ARG A 149 26.34 -20.37 -16.62
C ARG A 149 27.29 -19.22 -16.93
N MET A 150 28.32 -19.09 -16.10
CA MET A 150 29.55 -18.40 -16.47
C MET A 150 30.09 -19.10 -17.72
N HIS A 151 29.95 -18.47 -18.88
CA HIS A 151 30.85 -18.72 -19.99
C HIS A 151 32.21 -18.12 -19.63
N ALA A 152 32.99 -18.88 -18.85
CA ALA A 152 34.42 -18.65 -18.75
C ALA A 152 35.09 -19.28 -19.96
N ASN A 153 35.68 -18.41 -20.78
CA ASN A 153 36.69 -18.66 -21.80
C ASN A 153 37.38 -20.04 -21.72
N GLN A 154 37.23 -20.85 -22.76
CA GLN A 154 38.29 -21.78 -23.14
C GLN A 154 39.32 -21.00 -23.96
N LYS A 155 40.46 -20.72 -23.32
CA LYS A 155 41.70 -20.37 -23.99
C LYS A 155 42.69 -21.51 -23.74
N GLU A 156 43.29 -21.99 -24.83
CA GLU A 156 44.56 -22.74 -24.94
C GLU A 156 44.68 -24.11 -24.27
N ARG A 157 44.79 -25.17 -25.11
CA ARG A 157 46.08 -25.78 -25.46
C ARG A 157 46.00 -26.53 -26.78
#